data_AF-A0A1Q3RTY7-F1
#
_entry.id   AF-A0A1Q3RTY7-F1
#
_cell.length_a   1.000
_cell.length_b   1.000
_cell.length_c   1.000
_cell.angle_alpha   90.00
_cell.angle_beta   90.00
_cell.angle_gamma   90.00
#
_symmetry.space_group_name_H-M   'P 1'
#
loop_
_entity.id
_entity.type
_entity.pdbx_description
1 polymer ?
#
loop_
_entity_poly.entity_id
_entity_poly.type
_entity_poly.pdbx_seq_one_letter_code
_entity_poly.pdbx_strand_id
1 'polypeptide(L)'
;MLADLRLYTVFLALLAGMFGIIYWYKLPNNKAKLFVLSIWLSAITELTGIFYTQVTGQVNYMVFNIYMFIIFPYYILFLKSILQQPKNKFAANVCFALFALSVIINPVFFQDIVEEVCFNNFAIGVVMVLVLSCLYLVELFSSNLILSLKDTIFFWFVLGILLFYVPYLPFMLSLRWFLSGIHESTYSLIVFFLNVLMNGSFIFGFIWSKKRYHY
;
A
#
# COMPACT_ATOMS: atom_id res chain seq x y z
N MET A 1 -7.99 -18.63 -17.19
CA MET A 1 -9.02 -17.56 -17.03
C MET A 1 -8.99 -16.95 -15.63
N LEU A 2 -9.21 -17.69 -14.54
CA LEU A 2 -9.08 -17.12 -13.17
C LEU A 2 -7.61 -16.92 -12.73
N ALA A 3 -6.68 -17.76 -13.20
CA ALA A 3 -5.25 -17.64 -12.87
C ALA A 3 -4.62 -16.30 -13.34
N ASP A 4 -5.19 -15.70 -14.38
CA ASP A 4 -4.69 -14.47 -15.00
C ASP A 4 -5.32 -13.19 -14.42
N LEU A 5 -6.29 -13.31 -13.50
CA LEU A 5 -6.97 -12.18 -12.85
C LEU A 5 -6.00 -11.17 -12.24
N ARG A 6 -4.88 -11.64 -11.66
CA ARG A 6 -3.84 -10.76 -11.11
C ARG A 6 -3.27 -9.78 -12.12
N LEU A 7 -3.23 -10.12 -13.41
CA LEU A 7 -2.72 -9.22 -14.45
C LEU A 7 -3.62 -8.00 -14.64
N TYR A 8 -4.89 -8.09 -14.24
CA TYR A 8 -5.84 -6.99 -14.35
C TYR A 8 -5.74 -5.99 -13.18
N THR A 9 -4.93 -6.25 -12.15
CA THR A 9 -4.69 -5.29 -11.06
C THR A 9 -4.10 -3.99 -11.58
N VAL A 10 -3.29 -4.06 -12.64
CA VAL A 10 -2.71 -2.89 -13.29
C VAL A 10 -3.78 -1.92 -13.77
N PHE A 11 -4.89 -2.44 -14.33
CA PHE A 11 -5.98 -1.58 -14.82
C PHE A 11 -6.73 -0.91 -13.67
N LEU A 12 -6.83 -1.57 -12.51
CA LEU A 12 -7.41 -0.96 -11.30
C LEU A 12 -6.56 0.20 -10.79
N ALA A 13 -5.24 0.02 -10.75
CA ALA A 13 -4.29 1.06 -10.35
C ALA A 13 -4.27 2.22 -11.34
N LEU A 14 -4.26 1.93 -12.65
CA LEU A 14 -4.36 2.95 -13.71
C LEU A 14 -5.67 3.73 -13.60
N LEU A 15 -6.79 3.05 -13.38
CA LEU A 15 -8.09 3.69 -13.19
C LEU A 15 -8.05 4.64 -11.98
N ALA A 16 -7.59 4.18 -10.82
CA ALA A 16 -7.46 5.03 -9.64
C ALA A 16 -6.51 6.22 -9.87
N GLY A 17 -5.39 6.00 -10.56
CA GLY A 17 -4.43 7.04 -10.93
C GLY A 17 -5.03 8.09 -11.87
N MET A 18 -5.82 7.68 -12.87
CA MET A 18 -6.55 8.58 -13.77
C MET A 18 -7.57 9.42 -13.01
N PHE A 19 -8.35 8.81 -12.10
CA PHE A 19 -9.26 9.56 -11.22
C PHE A 19 -8.49 10.57 -10.34
N GLY A 20 -7.33 10.20 -9.83
CA GLY A 20 -6.45 11.10 -9.08
C GLY A 20 -5.99 12.33 -9.89
N ILE A 21 -5.71 12.15 -11.19
CA ILE A 21 -5.36 13.25 -12.11
C ILE A 21 -6.60 14.10 -12.45
N ILE A 22 -7.73 13.48 -12.77
CA ILE A 22 -8.98 14.19 -13.10
C ILE A 22 -9.43 15.07 -11.93
N TYR A 23 -9.37 14.54 -10.70
CA TYR A 23 -9.73 15.27 -9.49
C TYR A 23 -8.56 16.02 -8.84
N TRP A 24 -7.45 16.25 -9.56
CA TRP A 24 -6.25 16.90 -9.03
C TRP A 24 -6.51 18.28 -8.42
N TYR A 25 -7.46 19.03 -9.00
CA TYR A 25 -7.86 20.37 -8.54
C TYR A 25 -8.57 20.37 -7.16
N LYS A 26 -9.11 19.20 -6.74
CA LYS A 26 -9.71 19.01 -5.41
C LYS A 26 -8.69 18.64 -4.34
N LEU A 27 -7.52 18.13 -4.72
CA LEU A 27 -6.51 17.65 -3.77
C LEU A 27 -6.00 18.82 -2.92
N PRO A 28 -6.09 18.74 -1.58
CA PRO A 28 -5.83 19.88 -0.71
C PRO A 28 -4.38 20.34 -0.73
N ASN A 29 -3.44 19.39 -0.69
CA ASN A 29 -2.04 19.63 -0.38
C ASN A 29 -1.13 18.71 -1.21
N ASN A 30 0.17 19.03 -1.24
CA ASN A 30 1.18 18.21 -1.92
C ASN A 30 1.23 16.76 -1.41
N LYS A 31 0.84 16.50 -0.16
CA LYS A 31 0.74 15.15 0.42
C LYS A 31 -0.23 14.27 -0.36
N ALA A 32 -1.42 14.80 -0.69
CA ALA A 32 -2.43 14.06 -1.45
C ALA A 32 -2.01 13.88 -2.91
N LYS A 33 -1.32 14.86 -3.49
CA LYS A 33 -0.75 14.77 -4.85
C LYS A 33 0.36 13.71 -4.93
N LEU A 34 1.24 13.65 -3.93
CA LEU A 34 2.26 12.60 -3.82
C LEU A 34 1.63 11.22 -3.67
N PHE A 35 0.45 11.11 -3.04
CA PHE A 35 -0.29 9.85 -2.96
C PHE A 35 -0.82 9.39 -4.31
N VAL A 36 -1.27 10.30 -5.16
CA VAL A 36 -1.60 9.96 -6.55
C VAL A 36 -0.37 9.41 -7.27
N LEU A 37 0.81 10.00 -7.06
CA LEU A 37 2.05 9.50 -7.64
C LEU A 37 2.42 8.09 -7.14
N SER A 38 2.14 7.75 -5.88
CA SER A 38 2.37 6.37 -5.40
C SER A 38 1.42 5.35 -6.03
N ILE A 39 0.19 5.74 -6.39
CA ILE A 39 -0.72 4.88 -7.16
C ILE A 39 -0.14 4.60 -8.56
N TRP A 40 0.36 5.65 -9.22
CA TRP A 40 1.04 5.49 -10.52
C TRP A 40 2.31 4.65 -10.42
N LEU A 41 3.10 4.80 -9.34
CA LEU A 41 4.24 3.93 -9.07
C LEU A 41 3.80 2.47 -9.00
N SER A 42 2.72 2.15 -8.31
CA SER A 42 2.16 0.79 -8.26
C SER A 42 1.80 0.26 -9.64
N ALA A 43 1.14 1.07 -10.48
CA ALA A 43 0.79 0.65 -11.85
C ALA A 43 2.04 0.40 -12.71
N ILE A 44 3.06 1.25 -12.60
CA ILE A 44 4.34 1.10 -13.30
C ILE A 44 5.06 -0.17 -12.83
N THR A 45 5.08 -0.45 -11.53
CA THR A 45 5.69 -1.67 -10.99
C THR A 45 5.01 -2.92 -11.54
N GLU A 46 3.68 -2.95 -11.59
CA GLU A 46 2.94 -4.09 -12.16
C GLU A 46 3.28 -4.31 -13.64
N LEU A 47 3.28 -3.24 -14.45
CA LEU A 47 3.73 -3.32 -15.85
C LEU A 47 5.17 -3.82 -15.96
N THR A 48 6.07 -3.27 -15.14
CA THR A 48 7.49 -3.65 -15.11
C THR A 48 7.64 -5.12 -14.76
N GLY A 49 6.88 -5.64 -13.80
CA GLY A 49 6.90 -7.05 -13.41
C GLY A 49 6.44 -7.98 -14.54
N ILE A 50 5.42 -7.58 -15.31
CA ILE A 50 4.95 -8.33 -16.48
C ILE A 50 6.03 -8.36 -17.57
N PHE A 51 6.56 -7.19 -17.95
CA PHE A 51 7.59 -7.09 -18.99
C PHE A 51 8.88 -7.81 -18.58
N TYR A 52 9.28 -7.72 -17.30
CA TYR A 52 10.46 -8.39 -16.79
C TYR A 52 10.37 -9.90 -16.99
N THR A 53 9.26 -10.53 -16.59
CA THR A 53 9.06 -11.97 -16.76
C THR A 53 8.98 -12.37 -18.24
N GLN A 54 8.37 -11.56 -19.10
CA GLN A 54 8.31 -11.83 -20.53
C GLN A 54 9.68 -11.76 -21.23
N VAL A 55 10.53 -10.80 -20.86
CA VAL A 55 11.84 -10.57 -21.50
C VAL A 55 12.90 -11.53 -20.96
N THR A 56 12.92 -11.76 -19.65
CA THR A 56 13.98 -12.54 -18.99
C THR A 56 13.63 -14.01 -18.80
N GLY A 57 12.35 -14.37 -18.83
CA GLY A 57 11.85 -15.69 -18.45
C GLY A 57 11.94 -15.99 -16.93
N GLN A 58 12.41 -15.02 -16.13
CA GLN A 58 12.59 -15.16 -14.69
C GLN A 58 11.38 -14.68 -13.91
N VAL A 59 11.24 -15.18 -12.68
CA VAL A 59 10.25 -14.67 -11.73
C VAL A 59 10.63 -13.26 -11.31
N ASN A 60 9.65 -12.38 -11.16
CA ASN A 60 9.84 -10.94 -10.97
C ASN A 60 10.03 -10.52 -9.50
N TYR A 61 10.65 -11.37 -8.67
CA TYR A 61 10.87 -11.09 -7.24
C TYR A 61 11.61 -9.78 -7.01
N MET A 62 12.69 -9.54 -7.76
CA MET A 62 13.49 -8.31 -7.68
C MET A 62 12.64 -7.04 -7.86
N VAL A 63 11.74 -7.04 -8.85
CA VAL A 63 10.88 -5.88 -9.16
C VAL A 63 10.00 -5.53 -7.97
N PHE A 64 9.34 -6.53 -7.39
CA PHE A 64 8.44 -6.34 -6.26
C PHE A 64 9.18 -6.08 -4.94
N ASN A 65 10.38 -6.66 -4.73
CA ASN A 65 11.22 -6.37 -3.58
C ASN A 65 11.72 -4.91 -3.59
N ILE A 66 12.17 -4.41 -4.75
CA ILE A 66 12.58 -3.00 -4.88
C ILE A 66 11.37 -2.08 -4.65
N TYR A 67 10.23 -2.38 -5.25
CA TYR A 67 9.00 -1.62 -5.02
C TYR A 67 8.63 -1.58 -3.54
N MET A 68 8.73 -2.72 -2.84
CA MET A 68 8.48 -2.84 -1.41
C MET A 68 9.37 -1.89 -0.58
N PHE A 69 10.65 -1.81 -0.92
CA PHE A 69 11.62 -0.93 -0.23
C PHE A 69 11.35 0.56 -0.50
N ILE A 70 10.56 0.90 -1.52
CA ILE A 70 10.17 2.27 -1.81
C ILE A 70 8.81 2.60 -1.19
N ILE A 71 7.83 1.71 -1.35
CA ILE A 71 6.43 1.99 -1.00
C ILE A 71 6.18 2.01 0.51
N PHE A 72 6.82 1.14 1.30
CA PHE A 72 6.61 1.14 2.75
C PHE A 72 7.21 2.37 3.44
N PRO A 73 8.45 2.80 3.15
CA PRO A 73 8.96 4.07 3.65
C PRO A 73 8.07 5.25 3.24
N TYR A 74 7.59 5.24 2.00
CA TYR A 74 6.65 6.25 1.53
C TYR A 74 5.37 6.27 2.37
N TYR A 75 4.71 5.12 2.60
CA TYR A 75 3.49 5.05 3.42
C TYR A 75 3.73 5.46 4.87
N ILE A 76 4.86 5.08 5.48
CA ILE A 76 5.22 5.50 6.83
C ILE A 76 5.37 7.03 6.91
N LEU A 77 6.08 7.64 5.94
CA LEU A 77 6.26 9.10 5.87
C LEU A 77 4.94 9.83 5.56
N PHE A 78 4.11 9.27 4.69
CA PHE A 78 2.78 9.78 4.40
C PHE A 78 1.91 9.78 5.67
N LEU A 79 1.84 8.66 6.39
CA LEU A 79 1.11 8.54 7.66
C LEU A 79 1.64 9.51 8.72
N LYS A 80 2.95 9.60 8.89
CA LYS A 80 3.60 10.62 9.75
C LYS A 80 3.13 12.04 9.43
N SER A 81 2.99 12.34 8.14
CA SER A 81 2.65 13.68 7.68
C SER A 81 1.19 14.07 7.97
N ILE A 82 0.29 13.10 8.14
CA ILE A 82 -1.13 13.34 8.42
C ILE A 82 -1.48 13.15 9.92
N LEU A 83 -0.61 12.51 10.70
CA LEU A 83 -0.72 12.47 12.16
C LEU A 83 -0.63 13.88 12.76
N GLN A 84 -1.43 14.13 13.80
CA GLN A 84 -1.50 15.41 14.50
C GLN A 84 -0.71 15.37 15.82
N GLN A 85 -0.81 14.27 16.59
CA GLN A 85 -0.19 14.20 17.90
C GLN A 85 1.34 14.01 17.79
N PRO A 86 2.14 14.75 18.58
CA PRO A 86 3.60 14.63 18.54
C PRO A 86 4.08 13.24 18.97
N LYS A 87 3.37 12.59 19.91
CA LYS A 87 3.66 11.21 20.35
C LYS A 87 3.53 10.21 19.20
N ASN A 88 2.49 10.34 18.38
CA ASN A 88 2.28 9.44 17.24
C ASN A 88 3.24 9.74 16.09
N LYS A 89 3.63 11.01 15.89
CA LYS A 89 4.73 11.37 14.97
C LYS A 89 6.07 10.77 15.40
N PHE A 90 6.34 10.72 16.70
CA PHE A 90 7.51 10.05 17.24
C PHE A 90 7.45 8.54 16.98
N ALA A 91 6.31 7.89 17.23
CA ALA A 91 6.11 6.48 16.87
C ALA A 91 6.37 6.22 15.38
N ALA A 92 5.93 7.12 14.49
CA ALA A 92 6.22 7.01 13.05
C ALA A 92 7.71 7.11 12.71
N ASN A 93 8.49 7.93 13.43
CA ASN A 93 9.94 7.96 13.27
C ASN A 93 10.59 6.64 13.70
N VAL A 94 10.12 6.05 14.81
CA VAL A 94 10.59 4.75 15.28
C VAL A 94 10.27 3.65 14.26
N CYS A 95 9.02 3.60 13.77
CA CYS A 95 8.61 2.67 12.71
C CYS A 95 9.46 2.82 11.44
N PHE A 96 9.75 4.06 11.02
CA PHE A 96 10.61 4.32 9.87
C PHE A 96 12.03 3.80 10.09
N ALA A 97 12.63 4.11 11.25
CA ALA A 97 13.98 3.66 11.59
C ALA A 97 14.07 2.13 11.65
N LEU A 98 13.10 1.46 12.28
CA LEU A 98 13.03 0.00 12.33
C LEU A 98 12.90 -0.63 10.93
N PHE A 99 12.04 -0.08 10.07
CA PHE A 99 11.91 -0.58 8.71
C PHE A 99 13.20 -0.35 7.91
N ALA A 100 13.82 0.83 7.99
CA ALA A 100 15.08 1.13 7.32
C ALA A 100 16.21 0.18 7.76
N LEU A 101 16.32 -0.11 9.06
CA LEU A 101 17.25 -1.11 9.58
C LEU A 101 16.95 -2.50 9.00
N SER A 102 15.68 -2.89 8.91
CA SER A 102 15.30 -4.18 8.32
C SER A 102 15.70 -4.33 6.86
N VAL A 103 15.64 -3.24 6.07
CA VAL A 103 16.03 -3.24 4.65
C VAL A 103 17.53 -3.46 4.47
N ILE A 104 18.34 -3.08 5.46
CA ILE A 104 19.79 -3.33 5.43
C ILE A 104 20.09 -4.75 5.94
N ILE A 105 19.48 -5.16 7.06
CA ILE A 105 19.79 -6.42 7.73
C ILE A 105 19.27 -7.63 6.94
N ASN A 106 18.03 -7.58 6.44
CA ASN A 106 17.39 -8.77 5.88
C ASN A 106 18.09 -9.28 4.60
N PRO A 107 18.45 -8.40 3.63
CA PRO A 107 19.21 -8.83 2.46
C PRO A 107 20.60 -9.37 2.75
N VAL A 108 21.27 -8.84 3.78
CA VAL A 108 22.65 -9.21 4.11
C VAL A 108 22.72 -10.57 4.82
N PHE A 109 21.71 -10.90 5.62
CA PHE A 109 21.78 -12.05 6.53
C PHE A 109 20.76 -13.16 6.26
N PHE A 110 19.67 -12.90 5.55
CA PHE A 110 18.53 -13.83 5.51
C PHE A 110 17.98 -14.15 4.12
N GLN A 111 17.87 -13.18 3.20
CA GLN A 111 17.15 -13.38 1.93
C GLN A 111 17.82 -12.64 0.77
N ASP A 112 18.01 -13.30 -0.38
CA ASP A 112 18.50 -12.63 -1.57
C ASP A 112 17.39 -11.77 -2.24
N ILE A 113 17.73 -10.54 -2.62
CA ILE A 113 16.77 -9.57 -3.19
C ILE A 113 16.28 -10.00 -4.59
N VAL A 114 17.11 -10.74 -5.33
CA VAL A 114 16.85 -11.15 -6.70
C VAL A 114 16.15 -12.51 -6.74
N GLU A 115 16.62 -13.46 -5.94
CA GLU A 115 16.21 -14.86 -6.04
C GLU A 115 15.00 -15.20 -5.17
N GLU A 116 14.73 -14.43 -4.10
CA GLU A 116 13.68 -14.75 -3.14
C GLU A 116 12.74 -13.57 -2.86
N VAL A 117 11.51 -13.86 -2.43
CA VAL A 117 10.62 -12.84 -1.89
C VAL A 117 11.16 -12.38 -0.53
N CYS A 118 11.43 -11.08 -0.36
CA CYS A 118 11.85 -10.49 0.92
C CYS A 118 10.67 -10.40 1.93
N PHE A 119 10.10 -11.55 2.29
CA PHE A 119 8.93 -11.69 3.13
C PHE A 119 9.09 -11.02 4.49
N ASN A 120 10.27 -11.10 5.11
CA ASN A 120 10.48 -10.53 6.44
C ASN A 120 10.35 -9.00 6.39
N ASN A 121 10.92 -8.35 5.36
CA ASN A 121 10.72 -6.92 5.13
C ASN A 121 9.26 -6.60 4.85
N PHE A 122 8.58 -7.43 4.05
CA PHE A 122 7.17 -7.26 3.78
C PHE A 122 6.34 -7.26 5.06
N ALA A 123 6.50 -8.29 5.89
CA ALA A 123 5.76 -8.42 7.14
C ALA A 123 6.03 -7.26 8.10
N ILE A 124 7.29 -6.85 8.28
CA ILE A 124 7.65 -5.69 9.10
C ILE A 124 7.00 -4.42 8.53
N GLY A 125 7.13 -4.18 7.23
CA GLY A 125 6.55 -3.01 6.55
C GLY A 125 5.04 -2.91 6.74
N VAL A 126 4.33 -4.02 6.56
CA VAL A 126 2.89 -4.09 6.81
C VAL A 126 2.58 -3.76 8.26
N VAL A 127 3.21 -4.42 9.23
CA VAL A 127 2.93 -4.17 10.66
C VAL A 127 3.14 -2.71 11.02
N MET A 128 4.22 -2.07 10.54
CA MET A 128 4.48 -0.65 10.78
C MET A 128 3.38 0.24 10.19
N VAL A 129 2.98 -0.02 8.94
CA VAL A 129 1.90 0.72 8.28
C VAL A 129 0.56 0.52 8.98
N LEU A 130 0.24 -0.70 9.44
CA LEU A 130 -0.98 -1.00 10.18
C LEU A 130 -1.03 -0.24 11.50
N VAL A 131 0.04 -0.30 12.29
CA VAL A 131 0.12 0.42 13.58
C VAL A 131 -0.11 1.91 13.37
N LEU A 132 0.58 2.52 12.40
CA LEU A 132 0.44 3.95 12.12
C LEU A 132 -0.94 4.32 11.56
N SER A 133 -1.54 3.45 10.74
CA SER A 133 -2.90 3.62 10.24
C SER A 133 -3.93 3.59 11.37
N CYS A 134 -3.76 2.66 12.33
CA CYS A 134 -4.60 2.60 13.53
C CYS A 134 -4.43 3.86 14.39
N LEU A 135 -3.21 4.33 14.63
CA LEU A 135 -2.97 5.58 15.37
C LEU A 135 -3.65 6.77 14.70
N TYR A 136 -3.57 6.86 13.36
CA TYR A 136 -4.26 7.89 12.60
C TYR A 136 -5.78 7.81 12.78
N LEU A 137 -6.37 6.62 12.67
CA LEU A 137 -7.82 6.45 12.86
C LEU A 137 -8.24 6.80 14.30
N VAL A 138 -7.45 6.43 15.32
CA VAL A 138 -7.72 6.79 16.72
C VAL A 138 -7.70 8.30 16.94
N GLU A 139 -6.70 9.01 16.41
CA GLU A 139 -6.65 10.49 16.46
C GLU A 139 -7.86 11.10 15.75
N LEU A 140 -8.17 10.57 14.57
CA LEU A 140 -9.24 11.05 13.73
C LEU A 140 -10.60 10.90 14.42
N PHE A 141 -10.89 9.74 15.04
CA PHE A 141 -12.13 9.49 15.77
C PHE A 141 -12.20 10.23 17.12
N SER A 142 -11.06 10.51 17.73
CA SER A 142 -10.99 11.24 19.01
C SER A 142 -11.09 12.76 18.81
N SER A 143 -10.93 13.25 17.58
CA SER A 143 -11.13 14.65 17.25
C SER A 143 -12.63 15.00 17.20
N ASN A 144 -13.00 16.24 17.55
CA ASN A 144 -14.37 16.74 17.45
C ASN A 144 -14.92 16.79 15.99
N LEU A 145 -14.19 16.24 15.02
CA LEU A 145 -14.47 16.26 13.58
C LEU A 145 -15.24 15.01 13.09
N ILE A 146 -15.81 14.21 14.00
CA ILE A 146 -16.53 12.95 13.68
C ILE A 146 -17.57 13.13 12.56
N LEU A 147 -18.24 14.29 12.50
CA LEU A 147 -19.25 14.58 11.45
C LEU A 147 -18.67 14.81 10.03
N SER A 148 -17.37 15.08 9.90
CA SER A 148 -16.70 15.41 8.62
C SER A 148 -15.68 14.37 8.15
N LEU A 149 -15.57 13.22 8.82
CA LEU A 149 -14.54 12.21 8.55
C LEU A 149 -14.56 11.68 7.12
N LYS A 150 -15.76 11.37 6.63
CA LYS A 150 -16.01 10.91 5.25
C LYS A 150 -15.66 11.96 4.19
N ASP A 151 -15.58 13.24 4.57
CA ASP A 151 -15.25 14.33 3.65
C ASP A 151 -13.73 14.49 3.49
N THR A 152 -12.92 13.84 4.33
CA THR A 152 -11.45 13.88 4.22
C THR A 152 -10.94 12.83 3.24
N ILE A 153 -10.07 13.24 2.31
CA ILE A 153 -9.47 12.32 1.34
C ILE A 153 -8.49 11.33 1.98
N PHE A 154 -7.79 11.77 3.03
CA PHE A 154 -6.79 10.95 3.72
C PHE A 154 -7.42 9.76 4.44
N PHE A 155 -8.65 9.88 4.95
CA PHE A 155 -9.39 8.75 5.51
C PHE A 155 -9.55 7.62 4.48
N TRP A 156 -9.99 7.94 3.27
CA TRP A 156 -10.18 6.96 2.20
C TRP A 156 -8.86 6.33 1.73
N PHE A 157 -7.76 7.08 1.74
CA PHE A 157 -6.43 6.56 1.45
C PHE A 157 -5.95 5.57 2.52
N VAL A 158 -6.08 5.92 3.80
CA VAL A 158 -5.70 5.01 4.90
C VAL A 158 -6.61 3.78 4.92
N LEU A 159 -7.91 3.95 4.68
CA LEU A 159 -8.86 2.84 4.58
C LEU A 159 -8.47 1.87 3.45
N GLY A 160 -8.12 2.37 2.26
CA GLY A 160 -7.69 1.52 1.15
C GLY A 160 -6.43 0.73 1.48
N ILE A 161 -5.43 1.36 2.12
CA ILE A 161 -4.21 0.69 2.59
C ILE A 161 -4.57 -0.44 3.58
N LEU A 162 -5.42 -0.16 4.56
CA LEU A 162 -5.84 -1.15 5.55
C LEU A 162 -6.58 -2.33 4.90
N LEU A 163 -7.54 -2.05 4.01
CA LEU A 163 -8.33 -3.06 3.32
C LEU A 163 -7.46 -4.00 2.46
N PHE A 164 -6.32 -3.53 1.97
CA PHE A 164 -5.35 -4.38 1.28
C PHE A 164 -4.48 -5.16 2.27
N TYR A 165 -3.74 -4.46 3.12
CA TYR A 165 -2.64 -5.07 3.86
C TYR A 165 -3.06 -5.88 5.08
N VAL A 166 -4.18 -5.54 5.74
CA VAL A 166 -4.71 -6.32 6.88
C VAL A 166 -5.03 -7.77 6.49
N PRO A 167 -5.79 -8.05 5.42
CA PRO A 167 -6.05 -9.42 4.99
C PRO A 167 -4.88 -10.03 4.19
N TYR A 168 -4.08 -9.22 3.48
CA TYR A 168 -3.00 -9.76 2.65
C TYR A 168 -1.85 -10.38 3.47
N LEU A 169 -1.50 -9.79 4.62
CA LEU A 169 -0.46 -10.32 5.50
C LEU A 169 -0.77 -11.74 6.04
N PRO A 170 -1.91 -12.01 6.70
CA PRO A 170 -2.24 -13.36 7.17
C PRO A 170 -2.41 -14.33 6.01
N PHE A 171 -2.90 -13.87 4.85
CA PHE A 171 -2.93 -14.70 3.65
C PHE A 171 -1.53 -15.12 3.19
N MET A 172 -0.58 -14.18 3.14
CA MET A 172 0.83 -14.45 2.83
C MET A 172 1.51 -15.36 3.87
N LEU A 173 1.23 -15.18 5.16
CA LEU A 173 1.68 -16.09 6.22
C LEU A 173 1.12 -17.51 6.02
N SER A 174 -0.16 -17.61 5.65
CA SER A 174 -0.81 -18.91 5.42
C SER A 174 -0.17 -19.67 4.25
N LEU A 175 0.14 -18.97 3.16
CA LEU A 175 0.87 -19.52 2.01
C LEU A 175 2.24 -20.05 2.40
N ARG A 176 2.97 -19.30 3.24
CA ARG A 176 4.34 -19.66 3.63
C ARG A 176 4.39 -20.85 4.60
N TRP A 177 3.45 -20.94 5.55
CA TRP A 177 3.57 -21.87 6.68
C TRP A 177 2.58 -23.04 6.66
N PHE A 178 1.41 -22.88 6.07
CA PHE A 178 0.32 -23.85 6.21
C PHE A 178 -0.12 -24.44 4.87
N LEU A 179 -0.02 -23.68 3.79
CA LEU A 179 -0.67 -23.98 2.54
C LEU A 179 0.35 -24.21 1.43
N SER A 180 1.13 -25.27 1.59
CA SER A 180 1.97 -25.87 0.55
C SER A 180 1.08 -26.54 -0.51
N GLY A 181 0.44 -25.72 -1.35
CA GLY A 181 -0.40 -26.23 -2.45
C GLY A 181 -1.61 -25.40 -2.86
N ILE A 182 -1.72 -24.12 -2.45
CA ILE A 182 -2.78 -23.25 -2.99
C ILE A 182 -2.65 -23.17 -4.52
N HIS A 183 -3.76 -23.43 -5.21
CA HIS A 183 -3.86 -23.23 -6.66
C HIS A 183 -3.67 -21.75 -7.02
N GLU A 184 -2.90 -21.49 -8.07
CA GLU A 184 -2.60 -20.15 -8.60
C GLU A 184 -3.86 -19.29 -8.82
N SER A 185 -4.99 -19.91 -9.15
CA SER A 185 -6.29 -19.25 -9.29
C SER A 185 -6.78 -18.59 -8.00
N THR A 186 -6.61 -19.23 -6.85
CA THR A 186 -7.09 -18.70 -5.55
C THR A 186 -6.22 -17.52 -5.12
N TYR A 187 -4.90 -17.64 -5.29
CA TYR A 187 -3.97 -16.53 -5.06
C TYR A 187 -4.33 -15.32 -5.94
N SER A 188 -4.50 -15.55 -7.24
CA SER A 188 -4.86 -14.53 -8.23
C SER A 188 -6.19 -13.84 -7.88
N LEU A 189 -7.21 -14.60 -7.49
CA LEU A 189 -8.51 -14.06 -7.07
C LEU A 189 -8.41 -13.17 -5.84
N ILE A 190 -7.70 -13.62 -4.80
CA ILE A 190 -7.55 -12.86 -3.55
C ILE A 190 -6.80 -11.56 -3.83
N VAL A 191 -5.67 -11.61 -4.53
CA VAL A 191 -4.88 -10.42 -4.87
C VAL A 191 -5.70 -9.43 -5.70
N PHE A 192 -6.46 -9.93 -6.68
CA PHE A 192 -7.34 -9.08 -7.49
C PHE A 192 -8.42 -8.40 -6.62
N PHE A 193 -9.12 -9.16 -5.78
CA PHE A 193 -10.17 -8.63 -4.92
C PHE A 193 -9.66 -7.57 -3.93
N LEU A 194 -8.51 -7.81 -3.31
CA LEU A 194 -7.89 -6.83 -2.41
C LEU A 194 -7.50 -5.54 -3.16
N ASN A 195 -7.02 -5.66 -4.39
CA ASN A 195 -6.75 -4.50 -5.24
C ASN A 195 -8.02 -3.74 -5.63
N VAL A 196 -9.15 -4.44 -5.85
CA VAL A 196 -10.45 -3.80 -6.08
C VAL A 196 -10.85 -2.96 -4.86
N LEU A 197 -10.73 -3.51 -3.65
CA LEU A 197 -11.06 -2.80 -2.42
C LEU A 197 -10.17 -1.57 -2.20
N MET A 198 -8.85 -1.72 -2.38
CA MET A 198 -7.89 -0.65 -2.20
C MET A 198 -8.10 0.49 -3.21
N ASN A 199 -8.08 0.18 -4.50
CA ASN A 199 -8.23 1.18 -5.55
C ASN A 199 -9.64 1.77 -5.58
N GLY A 200 -10.67 0.96 -5.28
CA GLY A 200 -12.03 1.44 -5.09
C GLY A 200 -12.11 2.49 -3.98
N SER A 201 -11.49 2.24 -2.82
CA SER A 201 -11.43 3.20 -1.71
C SER A 201 -10.76 4.51 -2.13
N PHE A 202 -9.66 4.45 -2.90
CA PHE A 202 -8.99 5.66 -3.40
C PHE A 202 -9.89 6.45 -4.35
N ILE A 203 -10.58 5.77 -5.28
CA ILE A 203 -11.54 6.39 -6.20
C ILE A 203 -12.69 7.05 -5.44
N PHE A 204 -13.28 6.37 -4.46
CA PHE A 204 -14.30 6.98 -3.58
C PHE A 204 -13.76 8.23 -2.87
N GLY A 205 -12.51 8.19 -2.39
CA GLY A 205 -11.82 9.34 -1.83
C GLY A 205 -11.73 10.52 -2.81
N PHE A 206 -11.34 10.29 -4.06
CA PHE A 206 -11.25 11.35 -5.07
C PHE A 206 -12.62 11.96 -5.43
N ILE A 207 -13.67 11.14 -5.50
CA ILE A 207 -15.01 11.58 -5.89
C ILE A 207 -15.71 12.33 -4.74
N TRP A 208 -15.74 11.72 -3.55
CA TRP A 208 -16.58 12.16 -2.43
C TRP A 208 -15.92 13.22 -1.56
N SER A 209 -14.59 13.31 -1.54
CA SER A 209 -13.90 14.28 -0.70
C SER A 209 -14.23 15.73 -1.08
N LYS A 210 -14.34 16.58 -0.06
CA LYS A 210 -14.68 17.99 -0.21
C LYS A 210 -13.52 18.87 0.23
N LYS A 211 -13.14 19.79 -0.67
CA LYS A 211 -11.99 20.70 -0.49
C LYS A 211 -11.98 21.49 0.83
N ARG A 212 -13.15 21.72 1.45
CA ARG A 212 -13.32 22.50 2.69
C ARG A 212 -12.96 21.78 3.99
N TYR A 213 -12.72 20.47 4.00
CA TYR A 213 -12.52 19.68 5.24
C TYR A 213 -11.10 19.11 5.38
N HIS A 214 -10.12 19.66 4.66
CA HIS A 214 -8.75 19.16 4.69
C HIS A 214 -7.89 19.98 5.66
N TYR A 215 -7.85 19.55 6.92
CA TYR A 215 -6.87 20.01 7.92
C TYR A 215 -5.62 19.12 7.91
#